data_AF-A0A3D5VNS0-F1
#
_entry.id   AF-A0A3D5VNS0-F1
#
_cell.length_a   1.000
_cell.length_b   1.000
_cell.length_c   1.000
_cell.angle_alpha   90.00
_cell.angle_beta   90.00
_cell.angle_gamma   90.00
#
_symmetry.space_group_name_H-M   'P 1'
#
loop_
_entity.id
_entity.type
_entity.pdbx_description
1 polymer ?
#
loop_
_entity_poly.entity_id
_entity_poly.type
_entity_poly.pdbx_seq_one_letter_code
_entity_poly.pdbx_strand_id
1 'polypeptide(L)'
;MTSALLCSARPQTAPTLAADLLAAGMAVCATVEDCSKLVQAVVLHAPDVVVCDLALPTAAWFQALHMVGQTVPCPLLVFTHDADASHMQQAVDSGVHAYVVHGYGANRLRPLIHLAQARFQKERQQREAFEGMATRFEERKAVDRAKGILMRAQSLSDDDAFRALRSAAMSSNQRMGQLSQHIIQSAHFAEAVNRSGQLRMLSQRLVKLHLLLAAGVQPVHHAALLQDSLQWVDGNFALLRKNLSQPTYGDLLEQVAQTWEQLKTALAQGSTDAVEQQAEALLLGAERLTTSLESSGSAAPLHVLNLAGRQRMLSQRFSKYALLALVGEGAVVDLAQASMHAAQREFEEALTYLNGIPLSTPDIHGALAAAGVAWLQMVAAAQAAQRLAPAKRGARLEELAAGSETLLGLFEQLSTHYERSMQMLLGQP
;
A
#
# COMPACT_ATOMS: atom_id res chain seq x y z
N MET A 1 -8.65 49.59 -8.94
CA MET A 1 -8.18 49.67 -10.34
C MET A 1 -7.62 48.31 -10.71
N THR A 2 -7.85 47.84 -11.93
CA THR A 2 -7.25 46.59 -12.43
C THR A 2 -5.74 46.79 -12.60
N SER A 3 -4.94 45.93 -12.00
CA SER A 3 -3.49 45.90 -12.11
C SER A 3 -3.07 45.05 -13.31
N ALA A 4 -2.11 45.54 -14.09
CA ALA A 4 -1.60 44.86 -15.27
C ALA A 4 -0.09 44.69 -15.18
N LEU A 5 0.40 43.50 -15.52
CA LEU A 5 1.82 43.27 -15.78
C LEU A 5 2.04 43.28 -17.29
N LEU A 6 2.96 44.12 -17.74
CA LEU A 6 3.26 44.30 -19.16
C LEU A 6 4.47 43.45 -19.55
N CYS A 7 4.38 42.71 -20.64
CA CYS A 7 5.53 42.09 -21.28
C CYS A 7 5.76 42.77 -22.62
N SER A 8 6.92 43.37 -22.86
CA SER A 8 7.19 44.07 -24.11
C SER A 8 8.54 43.67 -24.68
N ALA A 9 8.55 43.16 -25.92
CA ALA A 9 9.76 42.87 -26.67
C ALA A 9 9.95 43.78 -27.90
N ARG A 10 9.10 44.82 -28.06
CA ARG A 10 9.20 45.78 -29.17
C ARG A 10 10.00 47.03 -28.77
N PRO A 11 10.84 47.59 -29.66
CA PRO A 11 11.48 48.88 -29.42
C PRO A 11 10.43 50.01 -29.35
N GLN A 12 10.58 50.89 -28.36
CA GLN A 12 9.62 51.94 -28.02
C GLN A 12 9.46 52.97 -29.16
N THR A 13 8.26 53.08 -29.72
CA THR A 13 7.78 54.31 -30.39
C THR A 13 6.42 54.69 -29.80
N ALA A 14 6.10 55.99 -29.77
CA ALA A 14 5.01 56.59 -28.98
C ALA A 14 3.58 56.17 -29.43
N PRO A 15 2.55 56.23 -28.54
CA PRO A 15 2.59 56.11 -27.09
C PRO A 15 2.86 54.67 -26.65
N THR A 16 3.50 54.49 -25.48
CA THR A 16 3.79 53.16 -24.95
C THR A 16 2.48 52.50 -24.51
N LEU A 17 2.31 51.19 -24.75
CA LEU A 17 1.15 50.43 -24.27
C LEU A 17 0.89 50.65 -22.76
N ALA A 18 1.93 50.90 -21.98
CA ALA A 18 1.79 51.31 -20.59
C ALA A 18 0.97 52.61 -20.39
N ALA A 19 1.20 53.64 -21.22
CA ALA A 19 0.46 54.91 -21.17
C ALA A 19 -1.01 54.71 -21.59
N ASP A 20 -1.26 53.90 -22.62
CA ASP A 20 -2.63 53.61 -23.07
C ASP A 20 -3.40 52.75 -22.06
N LEU A 21 -2.73 51.81 -21.38
CA LEU A 21 -3.31 51.05 -20.27
C LEU A 21 -3.67 51.98 -19.10
N LEU A 22 -2.79 52.93 -18.75
CA LEU A 22 -3.05 53.95 -17.73
C LEU A 22 -4.23 54.85 -18.11
N ALA A 23 -4.29 55.33 -19.35
CA ALA A 23 -5.40 56.13 -19.87
C ALA A 23 -6.73 55.35 -19.87
N ALA A 24 -6.67 54.03 -20.04
CA ALA A 24 -7.82 53.14 -19.92
C ALA A 24 -8.20 52.79 -18.47
N GLY A 25 -7.50 53.34 -17.47
CA GLY A 25 -7.79 53.20 -16.04
C GLY A 25 -7.15 51.98 -15.36
N MET A 26 -6.07 51.44 -15.94
CA MET A 26 -5.34 50.28 -15.40
C MET A 26 -3.97 50.67 -14.89
N ALA A 27 -3.57 50.09 -13.76
CA ALA A 27 -2.28 50.37 -13.14
C ALA A 27 -1.23 49.35 -13.61
N VAL A 28 -0.17 49.79 -14.27
CA VAL A 28 0.92 48.90 -14.66
C VAL A 28 1.84 48.68 -13.46
N CYS A 29 1.85 47.46 -12.91
CA CYS A 29 2.61 47.14 -11.70
C CYS A 29 4.08 46.79 -11.97
N ALA A 30 4.36 46.19 -13.14
CA ALA A 30 5.70 45.85 -13.59
C ALA A 30 5.76 45.72 -15.11
N THR A 31 6.95 45.88 -15.68
CA THR A 31 7.24 45.60 -17.09
C THR A 31 8.37 44.60 -17.20
N VAL A 32 8.20 43.58 -18.04
CA VAL A 32 9.16 42.50 -18.27
C VAL A 32 9.52 42.46 -19.77
N GLU A 33 10.82 42.51 -20.06
CA GLU A 33 11.32 42.47 -21.45
C GLU A 33 11.76 41.06 -21.89
N ASP A 34 12.05 40.20 -20.92
CA ASP A 34 12.52 38.82 -21.15
C ASP A 34 11.57 37.80 -20.51
N CYS A 35 11.14 36.83 -21.32
CA CYS A 35 10.30 35.71 -20.89
C CYS A 35 10.83 34.94 -19.68
N SER A 36 12.16 34.89 -19.49
CA SER A 36 12.79 34.19 -18.35
C SER A 36 12.37 34.77 -16.98
N LYS A 37 12.03 36.06 -16.93
CA LYS A 37 11.65 36.76 -15.69
C LYS A 37 10.14 36.85 -15.49
N LEU A 38 9.33 36.38 -16.45
CA LEU A 38 7.88 36.55 -16.45
C LEU A 38 7.24 35.91 -15.21
N VAL A 39 7.52 34.62 -14.98
CA VAL A 39 6.93 33.86 -13.86
C VAL A 39 7.29 34.51 -12.52
N GLN A 40 8.55 34.90 -12.34
CA GLN A 40 9.01 35.59 -11.13
C GLN A 40 8.25 36.90 -10.89
N ALA A 41 8.08 37.71 -11.93
CA ALA A 41 7.40 39.01 -11.83
C ALA A 41 5.89 38.84 -11.55
N VAL A 42 5.24 37.84 -12.14
CA VAL A 42 3.82 37.54 -11.85
C VAL A 42 3.65 37.09 -10.40
N VAL A 43 4.54 36.22 -9.90
CA VAL A 43 4.51 35.77 -8.49
C VAL A 43 4.72 36.95 -7.53
N LEU A 44 5.66 37.84 -7.84
CA LEU A 44 5.98 38.98 -6.98
C LEU A 44 4.87 40.03 -6.93
N HIS A 45 4.24 40.32 -8.06
CA HIS A 45 3.31 41.45 -8.20
C HIS A 45 1.83 41.06 -8.21
N ALA A 46 1.50 39.76 -8.38
CA ALA A 46 0.14 39.22 -8.42
C ALA A 46 -0.85 40.07 -9.24
N PRO A 47 -0.59 40.30 -10.55
CA PRO A 47 -1.41 41.17 -11.39
C PRO A 47 -2.81 40.59 -11.68
N ASP A 48 -3.79 41.47 -11.91
CA ASP A 48 -5.13 41.07 -12.34
C ASP A 48 -5.20 40.66 -13.83
N VAL A 49 -4.19 41.02 -14.63
CA VAL A 49 -4.03 40.61 -16.02
C VAL A 49 -2.57 40.72 -16.44
N VAL A 50 -2.09 39.77 -17.23
CA VAL A 50 -0.80 39.89 -17.94
C VAL A 50 -1.10 40.24 -19.40
N VAL A 51 -0.47 41.32 -19.87
CA VAL A 51 -0.60 41.80 -21.23
C VAL A 51 0.77 41.72 -21.90
N CYS A 52 0.89 40.94 -22.97
CA CYS A 52 2.12 40.78 -23.72
C CYS A 52 2.02 41.47 -25.08
N ASP A 53 2.99 42.31 -25.42
CA ASP A 53 3.14 42.96 -26.71
C ASP A 53 4.36 42.37 -27.44
N LEU A 54 4.11 41.30 -28.20
CA LEU A 54 5.14 40.46 -28.80
C LEU A 54 5.00 40.47 -30.32
N ALA A 55 5.98 41.01 -31.05
CA ALA A 55 5.91 41.08 -32.51
C ALA A 55 5.68 39.70 -33.15
N LEU A 56 6.48 38.72 -32.74
CA LEU A 56 6.35 37.30 -33.06
C LEU A 56 6.65 36.50 -31.78
N PRO A 57 5.65 35.86 -31.14
CA PRO A 57 5.88 35.08 -29.94
C PRO A 57 6.68 33.81 -30.25
N THR A 58 7.83 33.64 -29.59
CA THR A 58 8.62 32.42 -29.70
C THR A 58 8.08 31.32 -28.81
N ALA A 59 8.50 30.07 -29.04
CA ALA A 59 8.15 28.94 -28.18
C ALA A 59 8.50 29.18 -26.70
N ALA A 60 9.57 29.93 -26.41
CA ALA A 60 9.96 30.29 -25.05
C ALA A 60 8.91 31.19 -24.35
N TRP A 61 8.27 32.11 -25.09
CA TRP A 61 7.17 32.92 -24.55
C TRP A 61 5.94 32.08 -24.24
N PHE A 62 5.56 31.17 -25.13
CA PHE A 62 4.44 30.25 -24.89
C PHE A 62 4.68 29.34 -23.68
N GLN A 63 5.90 28.81 -23.55
CA GLN A 63 6.30 28.04 -22.38
C GLN A 63 6.22 28.87 -21.09
N ALA A 64 6.72 30.11 -21.10
CA ALA A 64 6.65 30.99 -19.93
C ALA A 64 5.20 31.33 -19.55
N LEU A 65 4.33 31.59 -20.52
CA LEU A 65 2.90 31.85 -20.29
C LEU A 65 2.17 30.62 -19.75
N HIS A 66 2.49 29.43 -20.27
CA HIS A 66 1.97 28.18 -19.72
C HIS A 66 2.39 28.00 -18.26
N MET A 67 3.66 28.25 -17.93
CA MET A 67 4.15 28.21 -16.55
C MET A 67 3.46 29.21 -15.62
N VAL A 68 3.12 30.41 -16.11
CA VAL A 68 2.29 31.38 -15.35
C VAL A 68 0.94 30.77 -15.00
N GLY A 69 0.26 30.15 -15.97
CA GLY A 69 -1.03 29.49 -15.74
C GLY A 69 -1.00 28.37 -14.70
N GLN A 70 0.15 27.70 -14.51
CA GLN A 70 0.32 26.64 -13.49
C GLN A 70 0.72 27.18 -12.11
N THR A 71 1.29 28.39 -12.02
CA THR A 71 1.86 28.93 -10.79
C THR A 71 0.95 29.96 -10.14
N VAL A 72 0.57 31.00 -10.88
CA VAL A 72 -0.36 32.05 -10.44
C VAL A 72 -1.36 32.30 -11.57
N PRO A 73 -2.47 31.54 -11.59
CA PRO A 73 -3.46 31.63 -12.65
C PRO A 73 -4.04 33.04 -12.74
N CYS A 74 -3.84 33.70 -13.88
CA CYS A 74 -4.39 35.02 -14.16
C CYS A 74 -4.76 35.16 -15.66
N PRO A 75 -5.60 36.13 -16.02
CA PRO A 75 -5.92 36.40 -17.42
C PRO A 75 -4.67 36.78 -18.23
N LEU A 76 -4.51 36.14 -19.39
CA LEU A 76 -3.38 36.32 -20.30
C LEU A 76 -3.86 36.86 -21.66
N LEU A 77 -3.33 38.01 -22.07
CA LEU A 77 -3.66 38.69 -23.32
C LEU A 77 -2.37 38.92 -24.12
N VAL A 78 -2.33 38.49 -25.38
CA VAL A 78 -1.17 38.64 -26.27
C VAL A 78 -1.55 39.48 -27.48
N PHE A 79 -0.83 40.57 -27.71
CA PHE A 79 -0.85 41.39 -28.92
C PHE A 79 0.34 41.05 -29.81
N THR A 80 0.07 40.75 -31.08
CA THR A 80 1.09 40.29 -32.01
C THR A 80 0.84 40.69 -33.46
N HIS A 81 1.84 40.54 -34.33
CA HIS A 81 1.70 40.63 -35.78
C HIS A 81 1.62 39.25 -36.44
N ASP A 82 1.78 38.19 -35.65
CA ASP A 82 1.73 36.83 -36.13
C ASP A 82 0.30 36.39 -36.42
N ALA A 83 0.02 36.10 -37.69
CA ALA A 83 -1.26 35.66 -38.18
C ALA A 83 -1.30 34.13 -38.44
N ASP A 84 -0.26 33.40 -38.05
CA ASP A 84 -0.19 31.96 -38.25
C ASP A 84 -1.19 31.22 -37.35
N ALA A 85 -2.04 30.38 -37.97
CA ALA A 85 -3.05 29.61 -37.27
C ALA A 85 -2.47 28.58 -36.28
N SER A 86 -1.30 28.02 -36.58
CA SER A 86 -0.58 27.10 -35.69
C SER A 86 -0.13 27.81 -34.42
N HIS A 87 0.45 29.02 -34.54
CA HIS A 87 0.86 29.79 -33.36
C HIS A 87 -0.33 30.32 -32.55
N MET A 88 -1.46 30.63 -33.20
CA MET A 88 -2.71 30.94 -32.50
C MET A 88 -3.20 29.74 -31.67
N GLN A 89 -3.18 28.52 -32.23
CA GLN A 89 -3.57 27.32 -31.50
C GLN A 89 -2.61 27.06 -30.33
N GLN A 90 -1.30 27.16 -30.55
CA GLN A 90 -0.28 27.02 -29.50
C GLN A 90 -0.47 28.04 -28.38
N ALA A 91 -0.85 29.28 -28.69
CA ALA A 91 -1.13 30.29 -27.69
C ALA A 91 -2.31 29.89 -26.80
N VAL A 92 -3.41 29.41 -27.40
CA VAL A 92 -4.59 28.92 -26.67
C VAL A 92 -4.23 27.71 -25.80
N ASP A 93 -3.48 26.74 -26.35
CA ASP A 93 -3.01 25.57 -25.61
C ASP A 93 -2.07 25.94 -24.45
N SER A 94 -1.40 27.09 -24.54
CA SER A 94 -0.55 27.65 -23.50
C SER A 94 -1.31 28.47 -22.45
N GLY A 95 -2.64 28.56 -22.53
CA GLY A 95 -3.49 29.30 -21.59
C GLY A 95 -3.67 30.79 -21.93
N VAL A 96 -3.37 31.21 -23.17
CA VAL A 96 -3.66 32.58 -23.61
C VAL A 96 -5.16 32.73 -23.86
N HIS A 97 -5.77 33.67 -23.14
CA HIS A 97 -7.21 33.88 -23.16
C HIS A 97 -7.65 34.75 -24.33
N ALA A 98 -6.78 35.64 -24.79
CA ALA A 98 -7.00 36.44 -25.98
C ALA A 98 -5.69 36.64 -26.74
N TYR A 99 -5.68 36.21 -28.00
CA TYR A 99 -4.57 36.38 -28.94
C TYR A 99 -5.04 37.33 -30.04
N VAL A 100 -4.41 38.49 -30.17
CA VAL A 100 -4.90 39.59 -30.98
C VAL A 100 -3.84 39.97 -32.02
N VAL A 101 -4.15 39.69 -33.28
CA VAL A 101 -3.30 39.97 -34.44
C VAL A 101 -3.47 41.42 -34.89
N HIS A 102 -2.39 42.01 -35.41
CA HIS A 102 -2.28 43.41 -35.85
C HIS A 102 -2.37 44.44 -34.70
N GLY A 103 -1.95 44.05 -33.49
CA GLY A 103 -1.84 44.95 -32.35
C GLY A 103 -3.20 45.39 -31.77
N TYR A 104 -3.23 46.58 -31.18
CA TYR A 104 -4.41 47.13 -30.48
C TYR A 104 -4.68 48.59 -30.87
N GLY A 105 -5.95 48.99 -30.76
CA GLY A 105 -6.34 50.40 -30.69
C GLY A 105 -6.64 50.77 -29.23
N ALA A 106 -6.26 51.97 -28.78
CA ALA A 106 -6.43 52.40 -27.39
C ALA A 106 -7.87 52.24 -26.87
N ASN A 107 -8.87 52.52 -27.71
CA ASN A 107 -10.30 52.34 -27.40
C ASN A 107 -10.74 50.87 -27.22
N ARG A 108 -9.95 49.90 -27.69
CA ARG A 108 -10.24 48.46 -27.62
C ARG A 108 -9.58 47.75 -26.44
N LEU A 109 -8.63 48.39 -25.74
CA LEU A 109 -7.89 47.78 -24.64
C LEU A 109 -8.81 47.24 -23.54
N ARG A 110 -9.70 48.09 -23.04
CA ARG A 110 -10.62 47.73 -21.94
C ARG A 110 -11.59 46.60 -22.33
N PRO A 111 -12.28 46.64 -23.50
CA PRO A 111 -13.08 45.50 -23.97
C PRO A 111 -12.29 44.19 -24.12
N LEU A 112 -11.06 44.24 -24.64
CA LEU A 112 -10.24 43.03 -24.84
C LEU A 112 -9.78 42.42 -23.52
N ILE A 113 -9.44 43.25 -22.53
CA ILE A 113 -9.07 42.79 -21.19
C ILE A 113 -10.28 42.19 -20.48
N HIS A 114 -11.46 42.82 -20.59
CA HIS A 114 -12.69 42.21 -20.08
C HIS A 114 -12.99 40.85 -20.75
N LEU A 115 -12.74 40.72 -22.06
CA LEU A 115 -12.88 39.44 -22.76
C LEU A 115 -11.90 38.38 -22.23
N ALA A 116 -10.63 38.74 -22.03
CA ALA A 116 -9.63 37.84 -21.47
C ALA A 116 -10.01 37.42 -20.04
N GLN A 117 -10.45 38.35 -19.20
CA GLN A 117 -10.94 38.10 -17.85
C GLN A 117 -12.17 37.16 -17.85
N ALA A 118 -13.14 37.40 -18.72
CA ALA A 118 -14.33 36.56 -18.83
C ALA A 118 -14.00 35.12 -19.27
N ARG A 119 -13.06 34.96 -20.22
CA ARG A 119 -12.57 33.65 -20.65
C ARG A 119 -11.82 32.92 -19.53
N PHE A 120 -10.95 33.63 -18.80
CA PHE A 120 -10.26 33.09 -17.63
C PHE A 120 -11.23 32.62 -16.55
N GLN A 121 -12.23 33.45 -16.20
CA GLN A 121 -13.26 33.10 -15.22
C GLN A 121 -14.03 31.84 -15.63
N LYS A 122 -14.40 31.73 -16.92
CA LYS A 122 -15.10 30.56 -17.45
C LYS A 122 -14.23 29.31 -17.39
N GLU A 123 -12.97 29.38 -17.81
CA GLU A 123 -12.05 28.25 -17.74
C GLU A 123 -11.83 27.81 -16.29
N ARG A 124 -11.61 28.77 -15.39
CA ARG A 124 -11.45 28.51 -13.95
C ARG A 124 -12.68 27.81 -13.37
N GLN A 125 -13.90 28.26 -13.68
CA GLN A 125 -15.13 27.60 -13.24
C GLN A 125 -15.24 26.17 -13.76
N GLN A 126 -14.86 25.93 -15.02
CA GLN A 126 -14.85 24.58 -15.59
C GLN A 126 -13.83 23.68 -14.90
N ARG A 127 -12.63 24.20 -14.61
CA ARG A 127 -11.58 23.49 -13.89
C ARG A 127 -12.01 23.13 -12.46
N GLU A 128 -12.54 24.10 -11.71
CA GLU A 128 -13.06 23.89 -10.36
C GLU A 128 -14.22 22.87 -10.35
N ALA A 129 -15.12 22.94 -11.33
CA ALA A 129 -16.20 21.96 -11.49
C ALA A 129 -15.66 20.55 -11.78
N PHE A 130 -14.67 20.43 -12.66
CA PHE A 130 -14.03 19.17 -12.99
C PHE A 130 -13.32 18.57 -11.77
N GLU A 131 -12.51 19.36 -11.05
CA GLU A 131 -11.82 18.93 -9.83
C GLU A 131 -12.80 18.49 -8.74
N GLY A 132 -13.90 19.26 -8.56
CA GLY A 132 -14.96 18.91 -7.63
C GLY A 132 -15.67 17.60 -7.98
N MET A 133 -15.92 17.35 -9.27
CA MET A 133 -16.47 16.08 -9.75
C MET A 133 -15.47 14.92 -9.54
N ALA A 134 -14.20 15.13 -9.84
CA ALA A 134 -13.14 14.13 -9.66
C ALA A 134 -12.99 13.74 -8.19
N THR A 135 -13.01 14.71 -7.27
CA THR A 135 -12.95 14.43 -5.82
C THR A 135 -14.15 13.63 -5.34
N ARG A 136 -15.38 14.01 -5.74
CA ARG A 136 -16.59 13.25 -5.38
C ARG A 136 -16.57 11.82 -5.93
N PHE A 137 -16.02 11.63 -7.13
CA PHE A 137 -15.88 10.31 -7.73
C PHE A 137 -14.90 9.43 -6.93
N GLU A 138 -13.73 9.95 -6.56
CA GLU A 138 -12.77 9.21 -5.73
C GLU A 138 -13.29 8.93 -4.33
N GLU A 139 -14.03 9.87 -3.72
CA GLU A 139 -14.72 9.63 -2.45
C GLU A 139 -15.74 8.48 -2.57
N ARG A 140 -16.56 8.47 -3.63
CA ARG A 140 -17.53 7.39 -3.87
C ARG A 140 -16.82 6.04 -4.07
N LYS A 141 -15.74 6.01 -4.85
CA LYS A 141 -14.93 4.80 -5.05
C LYS A 141 -14.28 4.31 -3.77
N ALA A 142 -13.87 5.21 -2.87
CA ALA A 142 -13.37 4.84 -1.55
C ALA A 142 -14.50 4.22 -0.71
N VAL A 143 -15.68 4.84 -0.69
CA VAL A 143 -16.87 4.32 0.02
C VAL A 143 -17.25 2.92 -0.46
N ASP A 144 -17.37 2.72 -1.78
CA ASP A 144 -17.75 1.42 -2.34
C ASP A 144 -16.70 0.33 -2.03
N ARG A 145 -15.41 0.67 -2.06
CA ARG A 145 -14.33 -0.25 -1.65
C ARG A 145 -14.38 -0.58 -0.16
N ALA A 146 -14.57 0.42 0.69
CA ALA A 146 -14.67 0.22 2.13
C ALA A 146 -15.89 -0.65 2.48
N LYS A 147 -17.04 -0.42 1.84
CA LYS A 147 -18.21 -1.30 1.95
C LYS A 147 -17.87 -2.74 1.56
N GLY A 148 -17.20 -2.96 0.43
CA GLY A 148 -16.78 -4.31 0.00
C GLY A 148 -15.81 -5.02 0.96
N ILE A 149 -15.01 -4.26 1.73
CA ILE A 149 -14.19 -4.80 2.82
C ILE A 149 -15.09 -5.22 3.99
N LEU A 150 -15.97 -4.32 4.45
CA LEU A 150 -16.89 -4.58 5.56
C LEU A 150 -17.83 -5.76 5.27
N MET A 151 -18.35 -5.86 4.04
CA MET A 151 -19.21 -6.96 3.60
C MET A 151 -18.48 -8.31 3.73
N ARG A 152 -17.24 -8.42 3.25
CA ARG A 152 -16.48 -9.68 3.31
C ARG A 152 -16.08 -10.06 4.73
N ALA A 153 -15.69 -9.08 5.53
CA ALA A 153 -15.19 -9.36 6.86
C ALA A 153 -16.30 -9.60 7.88
N GLN A 154 -17.40 -8.84 7.81
CA GLN A 154 -18.50 -8.92 8.76
C GLN A 154 -19.72 -9.67 8.21
N SER A 155 -19.63 -10.20 6.98
CA SER A 155 -20.76 -10.87 6.29
C SER A 155 -22.01 -10.00 6.20
N LEU A 156 -21.83 -8.68 6.04
CA LEU A 156 -22.91 -7.71 5.95
C LEU A 156 -23.48 -7.61 4.54
N SER A 157 -24.77 -7.27 4.46
CA SER A 157 -25.37 -6.80 3.21
C SER A 157 -24.78 -5.45 2.80
N ASP A 158 -24.98 -5.06 1.53
CA ASP A 158 -24.54 -3.75 1.03
C ASP A 158 -25.14 -2.59 1.82
N ASP A 159 -26.43 -2.70 2.17
CA ASP A 159 -27.17 -1.71 2.95
C ASP A 159 -26.66 -1.63 4.40
N ASP A 160 -26.40 -2.78 5.03
CA ASP A 160 -25.86 -2.83 6.38
C ASP A 160 -24.43 -2.29 6.45
N ALA A 161 -23.60 -2.59 5.44
CA ALA A 161 -22.25 -2.07 5.35
C ALA A 161 -22.25 -0.54 5.20
N PHE A 162 -23.16 0.02 4.39
CA PHE A 162 -23.30 1.47 4.27
C PHE A 162 -23.80 2.12 5.56
N ARG A 163 -24.79 1.50 6.24
CA ARG A 163 -25.27 1.96 7.55
C ARG A 163 -24.15 1.97 8.59
N ALA A 164 -23.38 0.89 8.69
CA ALA A 164 -22.27 0.77 9.63
C ALA A 164 -21.20 1.84 9.37
N LEU A 165 -20.77 1.99 8.12
CA LEU A 165 -19.79 2.99 7.71
C LEU A 165 -20.27 4.42 8.05
N ARG A 166 -21.55 4.72 7.81
CA ARG A 166 -22.15 6.01 8.13
C ARG A 166 -22.18 6.28 9.63
N SER A 167 -22.63 5.31 10.43
CA SER A 167 -22.67 5.45 11.88
C SER A 167 -21.28 5.69 12.47
N ALA A 168 -20.27 4.95 11.99
CA ALA A 168 -18.88 5.12 12.41
C ALA A 168 -18.31 6.49 12.01
N ALA A 169 -18.63 7.01 10.82
CA ALA A 169 -18.19 8.35 10.41
C ALA A 169 -18.81 9.45 11.30
N MET A 170 -20.06 9.25 11.74
CA MET A 170 -20.75 10.18 12.63
C MET A 170 -20.19 10.14 14.05
N SER A 171 -19.88 8.96 14.59
CA SER A 171 -19.27 8.84 15.94
C SER A 171 -17.84 9.36 15.99
N SER A 172 -17.06 9.20 14.90
CA SER A 172 -15.69 9.69 14.81
C SER A 172 -15.55 11.15 14.34
N ASN A 173 -16.66 11.83 14.03
CA ASN A 173 -16.70 13.18 13.46
C ASN A 173 -15.81 13.35 12.20
N GLN A 174 -15.81 12.34 11.33
CA GLN A 174 -15.02 12.31 10.09
C GLN A 174 -15.90 12.33 8.83
N ARG A 175 -15.34 12.79 7.71
CA ARG A 175 -16.02 12.65 6.41
C ARG A 175 -16.04 11.19 5.98
N MET A 176 -17.12 10.76 5.33
CA MET A 176 -17.27 9.39 4.84
C MET A 176 -16.10 8.92 3.97
N GLY A 177 -15.62 9.78 3.06
CA GLY A 177 -14.47 9.49 2.20
C GLY A 177 -13.18 9.26 3.00
N GLN A 178 -12.94 10.06 4.05
CA GLN A 178 -11.76 9.92 4.92
C GLN A 178 -11.81 8.63 5.74
N LEU A 179 -12.94 8.34 6.40
CA LEU A 179 -13.10 7.07 7.13
C LEU A 179 -12.93 5.86 6.19
N SER A 180 -13.48 5.94 4.98
CA SER A 180 -13.34 4.89 3.98
C SER A 180 -11.88 4.64 3.60
N GLN A 181 -11.09 5.71 3.41
CA GLN A 181 -9.65 5.60 3.16
C GLN A 181 -8.91 4.96 4.34
N HIS A 182 -9.24 5.35 5.57
CA HIS A 182 -8.67 4.72 6.77
C HIS A 182 -8.97 3.22 6.83
N ILE A 183 -10.22 2.81 6.60
CA ILE A 183 -10.60 1.39 6.58
C ILE A 183 -9.83 0.62 5.51
N ILE A 184 -9.70 1.17 4.30
CA ILE A 184 -8.94 0.55 3.21
C ILE A 184 -7.47 0.38 3.61
N GLN A 185 -6.87 1.43 4.17
CA GLN A 185 -5.47 1.41 4.59
C GLN A 185 -5.25 0.38 5.72
N SER A 186 -6.09 0.38 6.74
CA SER A 186 -6.03 -0.59 7.83
C SER A 186 -6.19 -2.04 7.34
N ALA A 187 -7.09 -2.28 6.39
CA ALA A 187 -7.27 -3.60 5.79
C ALA A 187 -6.02 -4.04 5.00
N HIS A 188 -5.41 -3.15 4.21
CA HIS A 188 -4.16 -3.45 3.50
C HIS A 188 -3.02 -3.78 4.46
N PHE A 189 -2.88 -3.03 5.57
CA PHE A 189 -1.87 -3.32 6.58
C PHE A 189 -2.10 -4.66 7.28
N ALA A 190 -3.35 -4.94 7.70
CA ALA A 190 -3.69 -6.22 8.31
C ALA A 190 -3.39 -7.40 7.37
N GLU A 191 -3.74 -7.27 6.08
CA GLU A 191 -3.41 -8.28 5.08
C GLU A 191 -1.88 -8.45 4.95
N ALA A 192 -1.11 -7.36 4.88
CA ALA A 192 0.34 -7.42 4.78
C ALA A 192 0.98 -8.11 6.01
N VAL A 193 0.51 -7.80 7.21
CA VAL A 193 0.95 -8.47 8.45
C VAL A 193 0.65 -9.97 8.38
N ASN A 194 -0.55 -10.36 7.96
CA ASN A 194 -0.90 -11.78 7.82
C ASN A 194 -0.03 -12.49 6.77
N ARG A 195 0.21 -11.89 5.59
CA ARG A 195 1.08 -12.47 4.55
C ARG A 195 2.51 -12.61 5.02
N SER A 196 3.06 -11.59 5.66
CA SER A 196 4.39 -11.64 6.29
C SER A 196 4.45 -12.72 7.38
N GLY A 197 3.39 -12.86 8.17
CA GLY A 197 3.22 -13.94 9.13
C GLY A 197 3.23 -15.34 8.49
N GLN A 198 2.54 -15.51 7.36
CA GLN A 198 2.52 -16.76 6.60
C GLN A 198 3.90 -17.13 6.05
N LEU A 199 4.75 -16.16 5.66
CA LEU A 199 6.13 -16.44 5.24
C LEU A 199 6.96 -17.12 6.34
N ARG A 200 6.79 -16.72 7.61
CA ARG A 200 7.44 -17.39 8.75
C ARG A 200 7.01 -18.85 8.89
N MET A 201 5.72 -19.11 8.77
CA MET A 201 5.17 -20.46 8.86
C MET A 201 5.63 -21.32 7.67
N LEU A 202 5.54 -20.79 6.45
CA LEU A 202 5.89 -21.50 5.23
C LEU A 202 7.38 -21.86 5.20
N SER A 203 8.26 -21.01 5.71
CA SER A 203 9.68 -21.35 5.79
C SER A 203 9.91 -22.59 6.66
N GLN A 204 9.22 -22.72 7.79
CA GLN A 204 9.32 -23.91 8.65
C GLN A 204 8.63 -25.12 8.03
N ARG A 205 7.48 -24.94 7.38
CA ARG A 205 6.74 -26.00 6.67
C ARG A 205 7.60 -26.60 5.55
N LEU A 206 8.31 -25.78 4.78
CA LEU A 206 9.19 -26.24 3.71
C LEU A 206 10.31 -27.16 4.20
N VAL A 207 10.96 -26.81 5.33
CA VAL A 207 11.98 -27.69 5.93
C VAL A 207 11.36 -29.02 6.37
N LYS A 208 10.22 -28.95 7.07
CA LYS A 208 9.51 -30.15 7.52
C LYS A 208 9.17 -31.08 6.35
N LEU A 209 8.65 -30.54 5.25
CA LEU A 209 8.32 -31.31 4.05
C LEU A 209 9.55 -31.88 3.36
N HIS A 210 10.65 -31.12 3.28
CA HIS A 210 11.95 -31.61 2.79
C HIS A 210 12.46 -32.80 3.61
N LEU A 211 12.37 -32.73 4.94
CA LEU A 211 12.76 -33.82 5.85
C LEU A 211 11.88 -35.07 5.67
N LEU A 212 10.57 -34.91 5.50
CA LEU A 212 9.64 -36.02 5.29
C LEU A 212 9.89 -36.72 3.94
N LEU A 213 10.22 -35.94 2.90
CA LEU A 213 10.65 -36.47 1.61
C LEU A 213 11.96 -37.25 1.71
N ALA A 214 12.96 -36.70 2.42
CA ALA A 214 14.23 -37.38 2.66
C ALA A 214 14.05 -38.68 3.46
N ALA A 215 13.08 -38.71 4.38
CA ALA A 215 12.72 -39.90 5.16
C ALA A 215 11.82 -40.90 4.40
N GLY A 216 11.40 -40.60 3.16
CA GLY A 216 10.54 -41.46 2.35
C GLY A 216 9.10 -41.58 2.85
N VAL A 217 8.63 -40.65 3.68
CA VAL A 217 7.27 -40.66 4.24
C VAL A 217 6.30 -40.08 3.21
N GLN A 218 5.45 -40.94 2.63
CA GLN A 218 4.45 -40.59 1.60
C GLN A 218 4.97 -39.56 0.57
N PRO A 219 5.99 -39.91 -0.22
CA PRO A 219 6.77 -38.94 -0.99
C PRO A 219 5.94 -38.19 -2.03
N VAL A 220 4.95 -38.84 -2.65
CA VAL A 220 4.05 -38.21 -3.64
C VAL A 220 3.21 -37.11 -2.98
N HIS A 221 2.65 -37.39 -1.81
CA HIS A 221 1.81 -36.44 -1.09
C HIS A 221 2.62 -35.23 -0.60
N HIS A 222 3.78 -35.47 0.01
CA HIS A 222 4.61 -34.40 0.57
C HIS A 222 5.29 -33.55 -0.51
N ALA A 223 5.59 -34.13 -1.68
CA ALA A 223 6.07 -33.38 -2.83
C ALA A 223 5.01 -32.40 -3.36
N ALA A 224 3.74 -32.81 -3.40
CA ALA A 224 2.64 -31.92 -3.77
C ALA A 224 2.49 -30.77 -2.76
N LEU A 225 2.48 -31.06 -1.46
CA LEU A 225 2.41 -30.03 -0.42
C LEU A 225 3.62 -29.06 -0.45
N LEU A 226 4.80 -29.56 -0.80
CA LEU A 226 6.00 -28.72 -0.95
C LEU A 226 5.81 -27.76 -2.11
N GLN A 227 5.36 -28.26 -3.27
CA GLN A 227 5.07 -27.44 -4.44
C GLN A 227 4.00 -26.37 -4.16
N ASP A 228 2.92 -26.75 -3.48
CA ASP A 228 1.87 -25.82 -3.05
C ASP A 228 2.42 -24.75 -2.11
N SER A 229 3.32 -25.12 -1.20
CA SER A 229 3.98 -24.19 -0.28
C SER A 229 4.88 -23.21 -1.02
N LEU A 230 5.62 -23.66 -2.05
CA LEU A 230 6.44 -22.77 -2.89
C LEU A 230 5.56 -21.72 -3.60
N GLN A 231 4.46 -22.17 -4.22
CA GLN A 231 3.51 -21.28 -4.91
C GLN A 231 2.87 -20.28 -3.94
N TRP A 232 2.55 -20.70 -2.72
CA TRP A 232 2.01 -19.81 -1.71
C TRP A 232 3.01 -18.72 -1.30
N VAL A 233 4.28 -19.07 -1.11
CA VAL A 233 5.32 -18.06 -0.83
C VAL A 233 5.42 -17.05 -1.97
N ASP A 234 5.48 -17.50 -3.23
CA ASP A 234 5.53 -16.61 -4.39
C ASP A 234 4.30 -15.68 -4.45
N GLY A 235 3.11 -16.22 -4.19
CA GLY A 235 1.86 -15.45 -4.11
C GLY A 235 1.88 -14.39 -3.00
N ASN A 236 2.43 -14.73 -1.83
CA ASN A 236 2.57 -13.79 -0.71
C ASN A 236 3.51 -12.64 -1.08
N PHE A 237 4.66 -12.91 -1.71
CA PHE A 237 5.56 -11.85 -2.19
C PHE A 237 4.91 -10.96 -3.26
N ALA A 238 4.16 -11.53 -4.19
CA ALA A 238 3.46 -10.75 -5.22
C ALA A 238 2.46 -9.77 -4.59
N LEU A 239 1.69 -10.21 -3.60
CA LEU A 239 0.75 -9.36 -2.87
C LEU A 239 1.46 -8.30 -2.01
N LEU A 240 2.51 -8.68 -1.29
CA LEU A 240 3.28 -7.76 -0.45
C LEU A 240 3.90 -6.63 -1.30
N ARG A 241 4.53 -6.96 -2.43
CA ARG A 241 5.09 -5.96 -3.36
C ARG A 241 4.03 -5.04 -3.96
N LYS A 242 2.83 -5.56 -4.20
CA LYS A 242 1.71 -4.78 -4.76
C LYS A 242 1.13 -3.79 -3.75
N ASN A 243 1.02 -4.18 -2.48
CA ASN A 243 0.25 -3.45 -1.49
C ASN A 243 1.10 -2.58 -0.56
N LEU A 244 2.41 -2.86 -0.43
CA LEU A 244 3.32 -2.09 0.41
C LEU A 244 4.01 -0.97 -0.35
N SER A 245 4.24 0.14 0.36
CA SER A 245 4.98 1.31 -0.14
C SER A 245 6.44 0.94 -0.41
N GLN A 246 6.88 1.06 -1.66
CA GLN A 246 8.26 0.80 -2.06
C GLN A 246 9.28 1.70 -1.31
N PRO A 247 9.06 3.02 -1.15
CA PRO A 247 9.97 3.86 -0.36
C PRO A 247 10.11 3.45 1.12
N THR A 248 9.12 2.74 1.68
CA THR A 248 9.09 2.41 3.11
C THR A 248 9.58 1.00 3.39
N TYR A 249 9.16 0.03 2.59
CA TYR A 249 9.39 -1.40 2.83
C TYR A 249 10.22 -2.09 1.74
N GLY A 250 10.63 -1.37 0.69
CA GLY A 250 11.32 -1.93 -0.48
C GLY A 250 12.55 -2.74 -0.12
N ASP A 251 13.48 -2.15 0.65
CA ASP A 251 14.74 -2.81 1.02
C ASP A 251 14.52 -4.08 1.86
N LEU A 252 13.58 -4.03 2.82
CA LEU A 252 13.21 -5.19 3.63
C LEU A 252 12.61 -6.30 2.76
N LEU A 253 11.69 -5.95 1.86
CA LEU A 253 11.07 -6.92 0.96
C LEU A 253 12.09 -7.55 0.00
N GLU A 254 13.03 -6.77 -0.51
CA GLU A 254 14.07 -7.28 -1.40
C GLU A 254 15.03 -8.21 -0.67
N GLN A 255 15.44 -7.87 0.55
CA GLN A 255 16.24 -8.76 1.38
C GLN A 255 15.54 -10.11 1.62
N VAL A 256 14.27 -10.08 2.04
CA VAL A 256 13.48 -11.29 2.32
C VAL A 256 13.27 -12.11 1.03
N ALA A 257 13.06 -11.44 -0.11
CA ALA A 257 12.93 -12.09 -1.40
C ALA A 257 14.24 -12.72 -1.91
N GLN A 258 15.39 -12.10 -1.65
CA GLN A 258 16.69 -12.69 -1.99
C GLN A 258 16.92 -13.98 -1.19
N THR A 259 16.62 -13.98 0.10
CA THR A 259 16.67 -15.20 0.93
C THR A 259 15.71 -16.28 0.41
N TRP A 260 14.55 -15.88 -0.10
CA TRP A 260 13.62 -16.83 -0.73
C TRP A 260 14.21 -17.52 -1.97
N GLU A 261 14.87 -16.78 -2.86
CA GLU A 261 15.55 -17.38 -4.02
C GLU A 261 16.68 -18.35 -3.60
N GLN A 262 17.40 -18.02 -2.52
CA GLN A 262 18.42 -18.89 -1.94
C GLN A 262 17.80 -20.17 -1.36
N LEU A 263 16.66 -20.07 -0.68
CA LEU A 263 15.93 -21.24 -0.17
C LEU A 263 15.43 -22.14 -1.30
N LYS A 264 14.86 -21.59 -2.38
CA LYS A 264 14.47 -22.37 -3.57
C LYS A 264 15.65 -23.13 -4.16
N THR A 265 16.81 -22.47 -4.24
CA THR A 265 18.05 -23.09 -4.73
C THR A 265 18.50 -24.24 -3.80
N ALA A 266 18.47 -24.04 -2.49
CA ALA A 266 18.83 -25.07 -1.51
C ALA A 266 17.89 -26.29 -1.58
N LEU A 267 16.57 -26.07 -1.73
CA LEU A 267 15.57 -27.12 -1.89
C LEU A 267 15.82 -27.94 -3.16
N ALA A 268 16.14 -27.28 -4.28
CA ALA A 268 16.45 -27.96 -5.54
C ALA A 268 17.73 -28.81 -5.47
N GLN A 269 18.71 -28.38 -4.66
CA GLN A 269 19.95 -29.12 -4.43
C GLN A 269 19.79 -30.28 -3.43
N GLY A 270 18.71 -30.28 -2.64
CA GLY A 270 18.41 -31.34 -1.67
C GLY A 270 19.26 -31.33 -0.40
N SER A 271 20.06 -30.28 -0.15
CA SER A 271 20.91 -30.18 1.04
C SER A 271 20.09 -29.73 2.26
N THR A 272 19.88 -30.63 3.23
CA THR A 272 19.09 -30.35 4.44
C THR A 272 19.65 -29.18 5.25
N ASP A 273 20.97 -29.10 5.41
CA ASP A 273 21.61 -28.01 6.19
C ASP A 273 21.42 -26.65 5.51
N ALA A 274 21.57 -26.59 4.18
CA ALA A 274 21.35 -25.37 3.43
C ALA A 274 19.87 -24.96 3.45
N VAL A 275 18.95 -25.91 3.33
CA VAL A 275 17.50 -25.68 3.40
C VAL A 275 17.13 -25.10 4.77
N GLU A 276 17.62 -25.70 5.86
CA GLU A 276 17.35 -25.22 7.21
C GLU A 276 17.93 -23.82 7.46
N GLN A 277 19.18 -23.58 7.05
CA GLN A 277 19.83 -22.27 7.19
C GLN A 277 19.05 -21.17 6.47
N GLN A 278 18.65 -21.42 5.21
CA GLN A 278 17.93 -20.42 4.42
C GLN A 278 16.49 -20.24 4.89
N ALA A 279 15.83 -21.29 5.37
CA ALA A 279 14.50 -21.20 5.95
C ALA A 279 14.48 -20.39 7.26
N GLU A 280 15.49 -20.56 8.11
CA GLU A 280 15.63 -19.76 9.34
C GLU A 280 15.95 -18.29 9.00
N ALA A 281 16.80 -18.03 8.01
CA ALA A 281 17.04 -16.68 7.52
C ALA A 281 15.76 -16.03 6.97
N LEU A 282 14.93 -16.78 6.23
CA LEU A 282 13.64 -16.31 5.71
C LEU A 282 12.66 -16.01 6.86
N LEU A 283 12.62 -16.85 7.90
CA LEU A 283 11.83 -16.61 9.10
C LEU A 283 12.23 -15.30 9.78
N LEU A 284 13.54 -15.08 10.00
CA LEU A 284 14.05 -13.88 10.65
C LEU A 284 13.81 -12.61 9.82
N GLY A 285 13.94 -12.72 8.49
CA GLY A 285 13.57 -11.65 7.58
C GLY A 285 12.08 -11.29 7.67
N ALA A 286 11.21 -12.30 7.62
CA ALA A 286 9.77 -12.11 7.75
C ALA A 286 9.35 -11.60 9.14
N GLU A 287 10.03 -11.98 10.23
CA GLU A 287 9.80 -11.43 11.57
C GLU A 287 10.12 -9.92 11.62
N ARG A 288 11.25 -9.51 11.04
CA ARG A 288 11.64 -8.09 10.95
C ARG A 288 10.63 -7.29 10.14
N LEU A 289 10.19 -7.82 9.00
CA LEU A 289 9.14 -7.20 8.18
C LEU A 289 7.83 -7.06 8.97
N THR A 290 7.41 -8.12 9.65
CA THR A 290 6.19 -8.12 10.47
C THR A 290 6.28 -7.07 11.57
N THR A 291 7.40 -7.02 12.30
CA THR A 291 7.63 -6.03 13.37
C THR A 291 7.57 -4.59 12.84
N SER A 292 8.15 -4.35 11.65
CA SER A 292 8.10 -3.04 11.01
C SER A 292 6.70 -2.63 10.54
N LEU A 293 5.88 -3.60 10.10
CA LEU A 293 4.49 -3.37 9.76
C LEU A 293 3.64 -3.07 11.01
N GLU A 294 3.91 -3.77 12.11
CA GLU A 294 3.21 -3.57 13.39
C GLU A 294 3.51 -2.22 14.03
N SER A 295 4.77 -1.78 14.02
CA SER A 295 5.15 -0.47 14.58
C SER A 295 4.55 0.71 13.80
N SER A 296 4.14 0.48 12.56
CA SER A 296 3.50 1.47 11.70
C SER A 296 1.96 1.48 11.82
N GLY A 297 1.37 0.51 12.52
CA GLY A 297 -0.08 0.33 12.69
C GLY A 297 -0.58 0.55 14.13
N SER A 298 -1.90 0.58 14.32
CA SER A 298 -2.53 0.74 15.66
C SER A 298 -2.36 -0.52 16.53
N ALA A 299 -1.75 -0.34 17.71
CA ALA A 299 -0.98 -1.38 18.41
C ALA A 299 -1.73 -2.52 19.11
N ALA A 300 -2.98 -2.36 19.55
CA ALA A 300 -3.60 -3.35 20.46
C ALA A 300 -4.28 -4.56 19.77
N PRO A 301 -5.10 -4.40 18.72
CA PRO A 301 -5.76 -5.54 18.07
C PRO A 301 -4.77 -6.45 17.32
N LEU A 302 -3.77 -5.86 16.67
CA LEU A 302 -2.75 -6.59 15.89
C LEU A 302 -1.96 -7.62 16.72
N HIS A 303 -1.79 -7.38 18.03
CA HIS A 303 -1.02 -8.28 18.89
C HIS A 303 -1.66 -9.67 19.03
N VAL A 304 -2.98 -9.75 19.24
CA VAL A 304 -3.69 -11.04 19.41
C VAL A 304 -3.69 -11.83 18.10
N LEU A 305 -3.89 -11.15 16.97
CA LEU A 305 -3.80 -11.75 15.65
C LEU A 305 -2.39 -12.28 15.37
N ASN A 306 -1.35 -11.52 15.71
CA ASN A 306 0.03 -11.97 15.56
C ASN A 306 0.34 -13.16 16.48
N LEU A 307 -0.18 -13.18 17.71
CA LEU A 307 0.01 -14.31 18.62
C LEU A 307 -0.64 -15.59 18.08
N ALA A 308 -1.88 -15.51 17.61
CA ALA A 308 -2.55 -16.61 16.90
C ALA A 308 -1.77 -17.01 15.63
N GLY A 309 -1.24 -16.03 14.90
CA GLY A 309 -0.39 -16.24 13.73
C GLY A 309 0.92 -16.97 14.05
N ARG A 310 1.56 -16.64 15.18
CA ARG A 310 2.79 -17.31 15.67
C ARG A 310 2.55 -18.77 16.01
N GLN A 311 1.35 -19.14 16.48
CA GLN A 311 1.02 -20.55 16.74
C GLN A 311 1.12 -21.43 15.48
N ARG A 312 0.76 -20.89 14.30
CA ARG A 312 0.98 -21.57 13.02
C ARG A 312 2.45 -21.92 12.83
N MET A 313 3.34 -20.94 12.98
CA MET A 313 4.78 -21.14 12.86
C MET A 313 5.31 -22.12 13.92
N LEU A 314 4.91 -21.97 15.17
CA LEU A 314 5.40 -22.81 16.27
C LEU A 314 4.99 -24.28 16.12
N SER A 315 3.79 -24.56 15.62
CA SER A 315 3.37 -25.94 15.31
C SER A 315 4.24 -26.59 14.22
N GLN A 316 4.57 -25.83 13.16
CA GLN A 316 5.48 -26.30 12.11
C GLN A 316 6.90 -26.47 12.64
N ARG A 317 7.37 -25.52 13.46
CA ARG A 317 8.72 -25.50 14.03
C ARG A 317 8.92 -26.66 15.02
N PHE A 318 7.93 -26.96 15.86
CA PHE A 318 7.93 -28.14 16.73
C PHE A 318 8.05 -29.42 15.90
N SER A 319 7.20 -29.57 14.87
CA SER A 319 7.21 -30.74 13.99
C SER A 319 8.55 -30.89 13.27
N LYS A 320 9.10 -29.80 12.73
CA LYS A 320 10.42 -29.74 12.11
C LYS A 320 11.53 -30.26 13.04
N TYR A 321 11.61 -29.72 14.26
CA TYR A 321 12.65 -30.14 15.21
C TYR A 321 12.43 -31.55 15.75
N ALA A 322 11.18 -31.98 15.91
CA ALA A 322 10.87 -33.37 16.23
C ALA A 322 11.37 -34.31 15.12
N LEU A 323 11.20 -33.97 13.84
CA LEU A 323 11.75 -34.75 12.72
C LEU A 323 13.28 -34.74 12.72
N LEU A 324 13.92 -33.58 12.91
CA LEU A 324 15.39 -33.49 12.98
C LEU A 324 15.95 -34.34 14.13
N ALA A 325 15.30 -34.35 15.29
CA ALA A 325 15.70 -35.19 16.42
C ALA A 325 15.50 -36.70 16.16
N LEU A 326 14.62 -37.07 15.22
CA LEU A 326 14.34 -38.47 14.86
C LEU A 326 15.22 -38.99 13.71
N VAL A 327 15.75 -38.10 12.88
CA VAL A 327 16.53 -38.45 11.67
C VAL A 327 18.02 -38.09 11.80
N GLY A 328 18.37 -37.11 12.64
CA GLY A 328 19.75 -36.66 12.83
C GLY A 328 20.61 -37.57 13.71
N GLU A 329 21.90 -37.21 13.83
CA GLU A 329 22.90 -37.92 14.64
C GLU A 329 23.73 -36.94 15.50
N GLY A 330 24.24 -37.42 16.64
CA GLY A 330 25.16 -36.67 17.51
C GLY A 330 24.59 -35.33 18.01
N ALA A 331 25.43 -34.28 17.99
CA ALA A 331 25.10 -32.95 18.52
C ALA A 331 23.90 -32.28 17.82
N VAL A 332 23.57 -32.68 16.59
CA VAL A 332 22.39 -32.19 15.86
C VAL A 332 21.10 -32.63 16.56
N VAL A 333 21.08 -33.84 17.11
CA VAL A 333 19.92 -34.37 17.85
C VAL A 333 19.69 -33.58 19.13
N ASP A 334 20.75 -33.30 19.90
CA ASP A 334 20.65 -32.55 21.16
C ASP A 334 20.13 -31.12 20.91
N LEU A 335 20.65 -30.45 19.88
CA LEU A 335 20.18 -29.12 19.49
C LEU A 335 18.72 -29.15 19.00
N ALA A 336 18.35 -30.15 18.21
CA ALA A 336 16.98 -30.32 17.73
C ALA A 336 16.02 -30.58 18.89
N GLN A 337 16.37 -31.43 19.85
CA GLN A 337 15.55 -31.68 21.04
C GLN A 337 15.38 -30.42 21.89
N ALA A 338 16.46 -29.68 22.15
CA ALA A 338 16.40 -28.43 22.89
C ALA A 338 15.48 -27.40 22.19
N SER A 339 15.60 -27.28 20.86
CA SER A 339 14.78 -26.38 20.04
C SER A 339 13.31 -26.83 19.96
N MET A 340 13.06 -28.14 19.91
CA MET A 340 11.73 -28.74 19.98
C MET A 340 11.05 -28.39 21.30
N HIS A 341 11.74 -28.55 22.44
CA HIS A 341 11.22 -28.21 23.76
C HIS A 341 11.02 -26.70 23.95
N ALA A 342 11.87 -25.87 23.34
CA ALA A 342 11.68 -24.42 23.33
C ALA A 342 10.40 -24.04 22.57
N ALA A 343 10.21 -24.57 21.36
CA ALA A 343 8.99 -24.34 20.57
C ALA A 343 7.73 -24.87 21.29
N GLN A 344 7.84 -25.99 22.00
CA GLN A 344 6.75 -26.54 22.79
C GLN A 344 6.31 -25.57 23.90
N ARG A 345 7.26 -25.07 24.70
CA ARG A 345 6.96 -24.12 25.79
C ARG A 345 6.32 -22.83 25.26
N GLU A 346 6.91 -22.25 24.21
CA GLU A 346 6.40 -21.01 23.62
C GLU A 346 4.98 -21.19 23.06
N PHE A 347 4.69 -22.34 22.44
CA PHE A 347 3.34 -22.67 21.97
C PHE A 347 2.36 -22.78 23.15
N GLU A 348 2.70 -23.55 24.18
CA GLU A 348 1.81 -23.80 25.33
C GLU A 348 1.53 -22.53 26.15
N GLU A 349 2.55 -21.67 26.35
CA GLU A 349 2.41 -20.38 27.01
C GLU A 349 1.46 -19.45 26.23
N ALA A 350 1.65 -19.35 24.92
CA ALA A 350 0.82 -18.52 24.06
C ALA A 350 -0.61 -19.07 23.94
N LEU A 351 -0.80 -20.39 23.85
CA LEU A 351 -2.13 -21.00 23.84
C LEU A 351 -2.86 -20.76 25.17
N THR A 352 -2.15 -20.83 26.30
CA THR A 352 -2.71 -20.50 27.62
C THR A 352 -3.16 -19.04 27.67
N TYR A 353 -2.33 -18.13 27.17
CA TYR A 353 -2.70 -16.71 27.08
C TYR A 353 -3.93 -16.49 26.21
N LEU A 354 -3.99 -17.08 25.01
CA LEU A 354 -5.13 -16.95 24.09
C LEU A 354 -6.45 -17.43 24.73
N ASN A 355 -6.41 -18.55 25.49
CA ASN A 355 -7.57 -19.04 26.23
C ASN A 355 -7.99 -18.14 27.41
N GLY A 356 -7.07 -17.32 27.93
CA GLY A 356 -7.34 -16.40 29.03
C GLY A 356 -7.95 -15.05 28.61
N ILE A 357 -8.10 -14.78 27.30
CA ILE A 357 -8.59 -13.49 26.82
C ILE A 357 -10.11 -13.38 27.07
N PRO A 358 -10.59 -12.36 27.82
CA PRO A 358 -11.98 -12.25 28.28
C PRO A 358 -13.02 -11.92 27.19
N LEU A 359 -12.59 -11.59 25.96
CA LEU A 359 -13.45 -11.14 24.85
C LEU A 359 -13.45 -12.14 23.66
N SER A 360 -13.53 -13.44 23.96
CA SER A 360 -13.52 -14.50 22.94
C SER A 360 -14.94 -14.97 22.59
N THR A 361 -15.23 -15.13 21.28
CA THR A 361 -16.51 -15.65 20.80
C THR A 361 -16.63 -17.18 21.01
N PRO A 362 -17.82 -17.79 20.94
CA PRO A 362 -17.96 -19.25 21.00
C PRO A 362 -17.12 -19.98 19.94
N ASP A 363 -17.03 -19.41 18.73
CA ASP A 363 -16.21 -19.97 17.64
C ASP A 363 -14.72 -19.94 17.98
N ILE A 364 -14.22 -18.84 18.55
CA ILE A 364 -12.81 -18.70 18.98
C ILE A 364 -12.50 -19.73 20.07
N HIS A 365 -13.37 -19.88 21.06
CA HIS A 365 -13.19 -20.89 22.12
C HIS A 365 -13.21 -22.32 21.56
N GLY A 366 -14.14 -22.64 20.65
CA GLY A 366 -14.21 -23.94 20.00
C GLY A 366 -12.95 -24.27 19.20
N ALA A 367 -12.45 -23.31 18.43
CA ALA A 367 -11.21 -23.46 17.66
C ALA A 367 -9.97 -23.62 18.56
N LEU A 368 -9.86 -22.84 19.65
CA LEU A 368 -8.77 -22.98 20.62
C LEU A 368 -8.80 -24.34 21.33
N ALA A 369 -9.98 -24.83 21.70
CA ALA A 369 -10.14 -26.14 22.32
C ALA A 369 -9.73 -27.27 21.36
N ALA A 370 -10.18 -27.22 20.11
CA ALA A 370 -9.76 -28.16 19.08
C ALA A 370 -8.25 -28.12 18.83
N ALA A 371 -7.65 -26.93 18.80
CA ALA A 371 -6.20 -26.75 18.66
C ALA A 371 -5.44 -27.35 19.84
N GLY A 372 -5.93 -27.19 21.07
CA GLY A 372 -5.33 -27.81 22.26
C GLY A 372 -5.31 -29.34 22.19
N VAL A 373 -6.42 -29.95 21.74
CA VAL A 373 -6.49 -31.41 21.55
C VAL A 373 -5.52 -31.88 20.46
N ALA A 374 -5.53 -31.23 19.30
CA ALA A 374 -4.63 -31.55 18.20
C ALA A 374 -3.15 -31.38 18.58
N TRP A 375 -2.83 -30.37 19.38
CA TRP A 375 -1.48 -30.14 19.92
C TRP A 375 -1.02 -31.29 20.80
N LEU A 376 -1.83 -31.71 21.78
CA LEU A 376 -1.49 -32.82 22.67
C LEU A 376 -1.27 -34.12 21.90
N GLN A 377 -2.10 -34.39 20.89
CA GLN A 377 -1.94 -35.55 20.01
C GLN A 377 -0.61 -35.50 19.25
N MET A 378 -0.25 -34.34 18.70
CA MET A 378 1.01 -34.14 17.98
C MET A 378 2.24 -34.33 18.89
N VAL A 379 2.21 -33.75 20.10
CA VAL A 379 3.28 -33.91 21.10
C VAL A 379 3.42 -35.39 21.51
N ALA A 380 2.31 -36.08 21.75
CA ALA A 380 2.32 -37.50 22.08
C ALA A 380 2.88 -38.36 20.95
N ALA A 381 2.56 -38.06 19.68
CA ALA A 381 3.10 -38.75 18.51
C ALA A 381 4.63 -38.57 18.41
N ALA A 382 5.14 -37.36 18.64
CA ALA A 382 6.58 -37.09 18.65
C ALA A 382 7.31 -37.87 19.76
N GLN A 383 6.77 -37.86 20.99
CA GLN A 383 7.34 -38.62 22.10
C GLN A 383 7.31 -40.14 21.87
N ALA A 384 6.22 -40.65 21.29
CA ALA A 384 6.11 -42.07 20.93
C ALA A 384 7.13 -42.46 19.86
N ALA A 385 7.36 -41.61 18.85
CA ALA A 385 8.35 -41.83 17.80
C ALA A 385 9.79 -41.95 18.36
N GLN A 386 10.15 -41.13 19.35
CA GLN A 386 11.47 -41.14 19.97
C GLN A 386 11.79 -42.47 20.68
N ARG A 387 10.77 -43.14 21.23
CA ARG A 387 10.93 -44.46 21.90
C ARG A 387 11.05 -45.63 20.93
N LEU A 388 10.72 -45.44 19.66
CA LEU A 388 10.76 -46.49 18.64
C LEU A 388 12.12 -46.55 17.95
N ALA A 389 12.51 -47.76 17.56
CA ALA A 389 13.64 -47.98 16.67
C ALA A 389 13.38 -47.32 15.29
N PRO A 390 14.41 -46.83 14.57
CA PRO A 390 14.24 -46.07 13.32
C PRO A 390 13.31 -46.73 12.30
N ALA A 391 13.44 -48.04 12.08
CA ALA A 391 12.63 -48.80 11.13
C ALA A 391 11.11 -48.84 11.46
N LYS A 392 10.71 -48.51 12.69
CA LYS A 392 9.31 -48.52 13.14
C LYS A 392 8.72 -47.12 13.31
N ARG A 393 9.47 -46.06 12.95
CA ARG A 393 9.03 -44.66 13.15
C ARG A 393 8.04 -44.17 12.09
N GLY A 394 7.98 -44.79 10.91
CA GLY A 394 7.22 -44.30 9.75
C GLY A 394 5.80 -43.82 10.06
N ALA A 395 4.99 -44.66 10.71
CA ALA A 395 3.61 -44.31 11.08
C ALA A 395 3.54 -43.11 12.05
N ARG A 396 4.49 -42.98 12.98
CA ARG A 396 4.52 -41.85 13.93
C ARG A 396 4.99 -40.56 13.29
N LEU A 397 5.90 -40.64 12.30
CA LEU A 397 6.30 -39.47 11.51
C LEU A 397 5.12 -38.94 10.69
N GLU A 398 4.29 -39.84 10.15
CA GLU A 398 3.06 -39.49 9.44
C GLU A 398 2.04 -38.83 10.37
N GLU A 399 1.77 -39.41 11.55
CA GLU A 399 0.88 -38.80 12.55
C GLU A 399 1.35 -37.40 12.98
N LEU A 400 2.66 -37.23 13.18
CA LEU A 400 3.28 -35.94 13.51
C LEU A 400 3.09 -34.92 12.37
N ALA A 401 3.29 -35.34 11.12
CA ALA A 401 3.09 -34.50 9.95
C ALA A 401 1.62 -34.07 9.82
N ALA A 402 0.68 -35.03 9.89
CA ALA A 402 -0.75 -34.78 9.82
C ALA A 402 -1.26 -33.87 10.97
N GLY A 403 -0.76 -34.09 12.18
CA GLY A 403 -1.08 -33.24 13.34
C GLY A 403 -0.65 -31.79 13.14
N SER A 404 0.55 -31.57 12.59
CA SER A 404 1.04 -30.21 12.29
C SER A 404 0.22 -29.50 11.20
N GLU A 405 -0.24 -30.22 10.17
CA GLU A 405 -1.12 -29.65 9.13
C GLU A 405 -2.53 -29.35 9.66
N THR A 406 -3.04 -30.21 10.55
CA THR A 406 -4.32 -29.98 11.24
C THR A 406 -4.26 -28.70 12.08
N LEU A 407 -3.20 -28.53 12.87
CA LEU A 407 -2.99 -27.32 13.66
C LEU A 407 -2.84 -26.07 12.78
N LEU A 408 -2.12 -26.16 11.67
CA LEU A 408 -2.02 -25.07 10.71
C LEU A 408 -3.41 -24.62 10.23
N GLY A 409 -4.25 -25.57 9.82
CA GLY A 409 -5.63 -25.27 9.40
C GLY A 409 -6.48 -24.63 10.49
N LEU A 410 -6.40 -25.15 11.72
CA LEU A 410 -7.14 -24.60 12.87
C LEU A 410 -6.69 -23.16 13.19
N PHE A 411 -5.40 -22.86 13.15
CA PHE A 411 -4.91 -21.51 13.42
C PHE A 411 -5.10 -20.54 12.26
N GLU A 412 -5.16 -21.01 11.00
CA GLU A 412 -5.60 -20.18 9.86
C GLU A 412 -7.06 -19.73 10.04
N GLN A 413 -7.94 -20.66 10.46
CA GLN A 413 -9.33 -20.35 10.79
C GLN A 413 -9.40 -19.40 11.99
N LEU A 414 -8.63 -19.65 13.05
CA LEU A 414 -8.59 -18.82 14.24
C LEU A 414 -8.14 -17.38 13.93
N SER A 415 -7.08 -17.21 13.11
CA SER A 415 -6.66 -15.88 12.63
C SER A 415 -7.79 -15.16 11.91
N THR A 416 -8.56 -15.87 11.08
CA THR A 416 -9.74 -15.31 10.42
C THR A 416 -10.82 -14.89 11.44
N HIS A 417 -11.10 -15.71 12.45
CA HIS A 417 -12.07 -15.36 13.50
C HIS A 417 -11.65 -14.12 14.30
N TYR A 418 -10.37 -14.01 14.66
CA TYR A 418 -9.84 -12.80 15.31
C TYR A 418 -9.90 -11.59 14.40
N GLU A 419 -9.53 -11.70 13.11
CA GLU A 419 -9.67 -10.62 12.13
C GLU A 419 -11.10 -10.09 12.08
N ARG A 420 -12.10 -10.98 12.03
CA ARG A 420 -13.52 -10.59 12.05
C ARG A 420 -13.93 -9.92 13.36
N SER A 421 -13.55 -10.50 14.50
CA SER A 421 -13.89 -9.97 15.83
C SER A 421 -13.31 -8.57 16.07
N MET A 422 -12.06 -8.34 15.67
CA MET A 422 -11.41 -7.03 15.80
C MET A 422 -12.06 -5.95 14.94
N GLN A 423 -12.53 -6.30 13.74
CA GLN A 423 -13.27 -5.36 12.90
C GLN A 423 -14.66 -5.03 13.47
N MET A 424 -15.28 -5.95 14.21
CA MET A 424 -16.50 -5.65 14.97
C MET A 424 -16.24 -4.68 16.12
N LEU A 425 -15.13 -4.83 16.86
CA LEU A 425 -14.76 -3.94 17.97
C LEU A 425 -14.41 -2.51 17.51
N LEU A 426 -13.79 -2.35 16.33
CA LEU A 426 -13.54 -1.04 15.72
C LEU A 426 -14.83 -0.37 15.17
N GLY A 427 -15.93 -1.14 15.06
CA GLY A 427 -17.22 -0.68 14.56
C GLY A 427 -18.30 -0.49 15.63
N GLN A 428 -18.00 -0.71 16.92
CA GLN A 428 -18.92 -0.39 18.00
C GLN A 428 -18.64 1.01 18.57
N PRO A 429 -19.70 1.78 18.88
CA PRO A 429 -19.63 3.20 19.25
C PRO A 429 -18.86 3.47 20.54
#